data_AF-A0A7K1VBH6-F1
#
_entry.id   AF-A0A7K1VBH6-F1
#
_cell.length_a   1.000
_cell.length_b   1.000
_cell.length_c   1.000
_cell.angle_alpha   90.00
_cell.angle_beta   90.00
_cell.angle_gamma   90.00
#
_symmetry.space_group_name_H-M   'P 1'
#
loop_
_entity.id
_entity.type
_entity.pdbx_description
1 polymer ?
#
loop_
_entity_poly.entity_id
_entity_poly.type
_entity_poly.pdbx_seq_one_letter_code
_entity_poly.pdbx_strand_id
1 'polypeptide(L)'
;MVRLVHSVGPAIGVVGALAVALVVPPLLSAAVPTRETEVAAGTSITLTATGVGSVHGTDPANAVVFRVPEQMRQIATGDESIAVLKSDIGEQRLSVSVVDGITDFDTAAPRMLLPLRAAGVTVRFDGGSVEAGDFRGLTCVLPDTAGGVCAVAYSGDVAVTVTVTGPTREAGYQMIADVLNSSKAVEA
;
A
#
# COMPACT_ATOMS: atom_id res chain seq x y z
N MET A 1 74.60 -7.78 -2.04
CA MET A 1 73.60 -7.27 -1.07
C MET A 1 73.10 -5.92 -1.54
N VAL A 2 71.93 -5.83 -2.19
CA VAL A 2 71.11 -4.60 -2.23
C VAL A 2 69.64 -5.02 -2.22
N ARG A 3 68.88 -4.43 -1.29
CA ARG A 3 67.49 -4.72 -0.92
C ARG A 3 66.53 -4.48 -2.08
N LEU A 4 65.82 -5.52 -2.50
CA LEU A 4 64.57 -5.43 -3.27
C LEU A 4 63.42 -5.19 -2.27
N VAL A 5 63.33 -3.97 -1.75
CA VAL A 5 62.18 -3.54 -0.95
C VAL A 5 61.80 -2.19 -1.49
N HIS A 6 60.84 -2.12 -2.40
CA HIS A 6 59.96 -0.98 -2.66
C HIS A 6 59.08 -1.29 -3.87
N SER A 7 57.79 -1.56 -3.61
CA SER A 7 56.64 -1.21 -4.45
C SER A 7 55.48 -2.21 -4.23
N VAL A 8 55.09 -2.43 -2.97
CA VAL A 8 53.84 -3.17 -2.66
C VAL A 8 52.73 -2.20 -2.24
N GLY A 9 53.09 -1.01 -1.72
CA GLY A 9 52.17 0.06 -1.35
C GLY A 9 51.26 0.55 -2.49
N PRO A 10 51.77 0.89 -3.69
CA PRO A 10 50.91 1.38 -4.77
C PRO A 10 50.03 0.28 -5.38
N ALA A 11 50.48 -0.98 -5.35
CA ALA A 11 49.71 -2.11 -5.87
C ALA A 11 48.48 -2.43 -4.99
N ILE A 12 48.62 -2.37 -3.65
CA ILE A 12 47.51 -2.61 -2.72
C ILE A 12 46.48 -1.47 -2.77
N GLY A 13 46.93 -0.22 -2.91
CA GLY A 13 46.04 0.94 -3.03
C GLY A 13 45.15 0.88 -4.26
N VAL A 14 45.70 0.46 -5.41
CA VAL A 14 44.94 0.34 -6.67
C VAL A 14 43.93 -0.81 -6.60
N VAL A 15 44.30 -1.96 -6.02
CA VAL A 15 43.39 -3.11 -5.85
C VAL A 15 42.26 -2.77 -4.87
N GLY A 16 42.57 -2.07 -3.77
CA GLY A 16 41.57 -1.60 -2.81
C GLY A 16 40.58 -0.60 -3.44
N ALA A 17 41.07 0.37 -4.20
CA ALA A 17 40.23 1.34 -4.90
C ALA A 17 39.34 0.68 -5.97
N LEU A 18 39.87 -0.31 -6.72
CA LEU A 18 39.08 -1.06 -7.70
C LEU A 18 38.00 -1.93 -7.04
N ALA A 19 38.33 -2.57 -5.92
CA ALA A 19 37.37 -3.38 -5.17
C ALA A 19 36.22 -2.51 -4.62
N VAL A 20 36.53 -1.34 -4.06
CA VAL A 20 35.51 -0.37 -3.62
C VAL A 20 34.67 0.10 -4.81
N ALA A 21 35.29 0.47 -5.94
CA ALA A 21 34.57 0.93 -7.13
C ALA A 21 33.69 -0.16 -7.77
N LEU A 22 34.00 -1.44 -7.61
CA LEU A 22 33.19 -2.54 -8.14
C LEU A 22 32.10 -3.02 -7.17
N VAL A 23 32.33 -2.91 -5.86
CA VAL A 23 31.43 -3.46 -4.83
C VAL A 23 30.45 -2.40 -4.31
N VAL A 24 30.84 -1.12 -4.28
CA VAL A 24 29.97 -0.04 -3.78
C VAL A 24 28.76 0.21 -4.70
N PRO A 25 28.87 0.28 -6.03
CA PRO A 25 27.71 0.52 -6.89
C PRO A 25 26.58 -0.54 -6.80
N PRO A 26 26.85 -1.87 -6.76
CA PRO A 26 25.79 -2.86 -6.60
C PRO A 26 25.19 -2.87 -5.19
N LEU A 27 25.98 -2.60 -4.14
CA LEU A 27 25.45 -2.48 -2.77
C LEU A 27 24.57 -1.24 -2.60
N LEU A 28 24.97 -0.12 -3.20
CA LEU A 28 24.14 1.09 -3.24
C LEU A 28 22.89 0.89 -4.11
N SER A 29 22.98 0.14 -5.22
CA SER A 29 21.81 -0.21 -6.05
C SER A 29 20.83 -1.12 -5.32
N ALA A 30 21.31 -2.03 -4.47
CA ALA A 30 20.46 -2.86 -3.61
C ALA A 30 19.81 -2.06 -2.47
N ALA A 31 20.40 -0.92 -2.09
CA ALA A 31 19.83 0.01 -1.11
C ALA A 31 18.89 1.04 -1.74
N VAL A 32 18.78 1.10 -3.08
CA VAL A 32 17.76 1.92 -3.74
C VAL A 32 16.43 1.21 -3.58
N PRO A 33 15.44 1.82 -2.90
CA PRO A 33 14.12 1.22 -2.80
C PRO A 33 13.57 1.03 -4.21
N THR A 34 13.29 -0.22 -4.59
CA THR A 34 12.60 -0.54 -5.82
C THR A 34 11.24 0.14 -5.78
N ARG A 35 11.08 1.17 -6.61
CA ARG A 35 9.88 2.01 -6.64
C ARG A 35 8.61 1.20 -6.88
N GLU A 36 8.74 0.11 -7.65
CA GLU A 36 7.65 -0.78 -8.03
C GLU A 36 8.12 -2.23 -7.91
N THR A 37 7.30 -3.08 -7.29
CA THR A 37 7.57 -4.52 -7.13
C THR A 37 6.40 -5.30 -7.71
N GLU A 38 6.69 -6.32 -8.51
CA GLU A 38 5.66 -7.20 -9.05
C GLU A 38 5.10 -8.12 -7.97
N VAL A 39 3.78 -8.19 -7.89
CA VAL A 39 3.04 -8.97 -6.89
C VAL A 39 2.08 -9.90 -7.62
N ALA A 40 2.23 -11.21 -7.37
CA ALA A 40 1.37 -12.21 -7.98
C ALA A 40 -0.05 -12.16 -7.39
N ALA A 41 -1.04 -12.57 -8.20
CA ALA A 41 -2.41 -12.75 -7.73
C ALA A 41 -2.47 -13.69 -6.52
N GLY A 42 -3.31 -13.36 -5.53
CA GLY A 42 -3.47 -14.11 -4.30
C GLY A 42 -2.40 -13.85 -3.23
N THR A 43 -1.36 -13.07 -3.53
CA THR A 43 -0.35 -12.69 -2.53
C THR A 43 -1.00 -11.90 -1.39
N SER A 44 -0.68 -12.24 -0.14
CA SER A 44 -1.17 -11.52 1.02
C SER A 44 -0.35 -10.26 1.28
N ILE A 45 -1.03 -9.13 1.46
CA ILE A 45 -0.46 -7.86 1.89
C ILE A 45 -1.02 -7.54 3.27
N THR A 46 -0.13 -7.19 4.20
CA THR A 46 -0.50 -6.72 5.55
C THR A 46 -0.32 -5.21 5.59
N LEU A 47 -1.34 -4.51 6.06
CA LEU A 47 -1.31 -3.07 6.29
C LEU A 47 -1.51 -2.78 7.77
N THR A 48 -0.59 -2.03 8.36
CA THR A 48 -0.68 -1.59 9.75
C THR A 48 -1.55 -0.34 9.82
N ALA A 49 -2.60 -0.35 10.63
CA ALA A 49 -3.51 0.77 10.77
C ALA A 49 -2.80 1.98 11.41
N THR A 50 -3.08 3.17 10.90
CA THR A 50 -2.63 4.42 11.54
C THR A 50 -3.79 5.02 12.35
N GLY A 51 -3.79 4.85 13.67
CA GLY A 51 -4.78 5.50 14.53
C GLY A 51 -4.50 5.38 16.04
N VAL A 52 -5.48 5.84 16.83
CA VAL A 52 -5.37 6.05 18.29
C VAL A 52 -5.44 4.76 19.11
N GLY A 53 -5.79 3.62 18.48
CA GLY A 53 -5.76 2.30 19.13
C GLY A 53 -4.35 1.93 19.62
N SER A 54 -3.31 2.42 18.94
CA SER A 54 -1.91 2.32 19.38
C SER A 54 -1.58 3.13 20.65
N VAL A 55 -2.44 4.06 21.09
CA VAL A 55 -2.18 5.00 22.21
C VAL A 55 -2.89 4.59 23.49
N HIS A 56 -3.94 3.77 23.42
CA HIS A 56 -4.67 3.25 24.60
C HIS A 56 -4.72 1.72 24.48
N GLY A 57 -3.80 1.04 25.18
CA GLY A 57 -3.52 -0.40 25.10
C GLY A 57 -4.64 -1.36 25.53
N THR A 58 -5.79 -1.26 24.86
CA THR A 58 -6.83 -2.28 24.83
C THR A 58 -6.86 -2.84 23.42
N ASP A 59 -6.21 -3.98 23.24
CA ASP A 59 -5.91 -4.70 21.99
C ASP A 59 -7.00 -4.60 20.91
N PRO A 60 -6.91 -3.63 19.98
CA PRO A 60 -7.73 -3.61 18.79
C PRO A 60 -6.97 -4.28 17.64
N ALA A 61 -7.68 -4.78 16.63
CA ALA A 61 -7.02 -5.18 15.41
C ALA A 61 -6.31 -3.95 14.82
N ASN A 62 -4.99 -3.91 14.85
CA ASN A 62 -4.17 -2.79 14.39
C ASN A 62 -3.57 -3.07 13.01
N ALA A 63 -4.01 -4.12 12.33
CA ALA A 63 -3.67 -4.38 10.94
C ALA A 63 -4.81 -5.03 10.16
N VAL A 64 -4.72 -4.92 8.82
CA VAL A 64 -5.58 -5.66 7.88
C VAL A 64 -4.72 -6.43 6.92
N VAL A 65 -5.01 -7.72 6.79
CA VAL A 65 -4.41 -8.58 5.77
C VAL A 65 -5.43 -8.77 4.66
N PHE A 66 -5.05 -8.50 3.41
CA PHE A 66 -5.87 -8.76 2.24
C PHE A 66 -5.07 -9.50 1.17
N ARG A 67 -5.77 -10.12 0.20
CA ARG A 67 -5.11 -10.76 -0.95
C ARG A 67 -5.20 -9.86 -2.16
N VAL A 68 -4.10 -9.78 -2.91
CA VAL A 68 -4.11 -9.07 -4.19
C VAL A 68 -5.02 -9.82 -5.17
N PRO A 69 -6.03 -9.17 -5.77
CA PRO A 69 -7.04 -9.86 -6.60
C PRO A 69 -6.47 -10.40 -7.91
N GLU A 70 -5.49 -9.72 -8.50
CA GLU A 70 -4.83 -10.10 -9.75
C GLU A 70 -3.33 -9.76 -9.72
N GLN A 71 -2.59 -10.11 -10.76
CA GLN A 71 -1.18 -9.74 -10.85
C GLN A 71 -1.05 -8.22 -11.02
N MET A 72 -0.34 -7.57 -10.11
CA MET A 72 -0.18 -6.12 -10.08
C MET A 72 1.24 -5.72 -9.70
N ARG A 73 1.61 -4.47 -9.97
CA ARG A 73 2.81 -3.82 -9.45
C ARG A 73 2.46 -3.03 -8.20
N GLN A 74 3.02 -3.40 -7.06
CA GLN A 74 2.92 -2.60 -5.84
C GLN A 74 3.90 -1.44 -5.90
N ILE A 75 3.41 -0.24 -5.64
CA ILE A 75 4.20 1.00 -5.59
C ILE A 75 4.59 1.23 -4.13
N ALA A 76 5.89 1.42 -3.88
CA ALA A 76 6.37 1.78 -2.55
C ALA A 76 5.86 3.18 -2.17
N THR A 77 5.04 3.24 -1.12
CA THR A 77 4.45 4.48 -0.55
C THR A 77 5.31 5.06 0.56
N GLY A 78 6.10 4.22 1.24
CA GLY A 78 6.79 4.57 2.49
C GLY A 78 5.86 4.61 3.71
N ASP A 79 4.60 4.22 3.55
CA ASP A 79 3.57 4.21 4.57
C ASP A 79 2.99 2.79 4.67
N GLU A 80 3.13 2.17 5.85
CA GLU A 80 2.67 0.80 6.14
C GLU A 80 1.15 0.68 6.25
N SER A 81 0.42 1.80 6.35
CA SER A 81 -1.04 1.82 6.36
C SER A 81 -1.67 1.89 4.99
N ILE A 82 -0.86 2.08 3.94
CA ILE A 82 -1.33 2.29 2.57
C ILE A 82 -0.63 1.34 1.61
N ALA A 83 -1.40 0.49 0.94
CA ALA A 83 -0.97 -0.22 -0.26
C ALA A 83 -1.49 0.48 -1.51
N VAL A 84 -0.60 0.71 -2.47
CA VAL A 84 -0.95 1.16 -3.81
C VAL A 84 -0.48 0.12 -4.82
N LEU A 85 -1.41 -0.40 -5.61
CA LEU A 85 -1.16 -1.39 -6.65
C LEU A 85 -1.60 -0.86 -8.01
N LYS A 86 -0.84 -1.15 -9.04
CA LYS A 86 -1.12 -0.81 -10.44
C LYS A 86 -1.18 -2.09 -11.28
N SER A 87 -2.23 -2.27 -12.04
CA SER A 87 -2.31 -3.31 -13.07
C SER A 87 -1.70 -2.79 -14.37
N ASP A 88 -0.98 -3.66 -15.08
CA ASP A 88 -0.53 -3.40 -16.45
C ASP A 88 -1.69 -3.57 -17.45
N ILE A 89 -2.81 -4.15 -17.01
CA ILE A 89 -4.01 -4.37 -17.82
C ILE A 89 -5.01 -3.24 -17.52
N GLY A 90 -5.38 -2.48 -18.55
CA GLY A 90 -6.47 -1.50 -18.47
C GLY A 90 -6.20 -0.25 -17.62
N GLU A 91 -4.93 0.08 -17.33
CA GLU A 91 -4.52 1.21 -16.46
C GLU A 91 -5.25 1.21 -15.10
N GLN A 92 -5.57 0.01 -14.60
CA GLN A 92 -6.27 -0.14 -13.34
C GLN A 92 -5.34 0.16 -12.16
N ARG A 93 -5.85 0.87 -11.15
CA ARG A 93 -5.11 1.19 -9.94
C ARG A 93 -5.99 0.89 -8.73
N LEU A 94 -5.42 0.19 -7.77
CA LEU A 94 -6.04 -0.16 -6.49
C LEU A 94 -5.25 0.52 -5.38
N SER A 95 -5.93 1.27 -4.52
CA SER A 95 -5.36 1.84 -3.30
C SER A 95 -6.16 1.33 -2.12
N VAL A 96 -5.48 0.81 -1.11
CA VAL A 96 -6.08 0.36 0.14
C VAL A 96 -5.40 1.12 1.26
N SER A 97 -6.17 1.79 2.11
CA SER A 97 -5.65 2.42 3.33
C SER A 97 -6.42 1.96 4.55
N VAL A 98 -5.74 1.87 5.69
CA VAL A 98 -6.29 1.30 6.92
C VAL A 98 -6.11 2.26 8.09
N VAL A 99 -7.16 2.42 8.89
CA VAL A 99 -7.22 3.28 10.07
C VAL A 99 -7.89 2.51 11.20
N ASP A 100 -7.39 2.64 12.42
CA ASP A 100 -7.98 2.03 13.63
C ASP A 100 -8.72 3.07 14.49
N GLY A 101 -9.32 2.62 15.60
CA GLY A 101 -9.93 3.50 16.60
C GLY A 101 -11.25 4.13 16.15
N ILE A 102 -11.94 3.51 15.21
CA ILE A 102 -13.23 3.96 14.70
C ILE A 102 -14.34 3.52 15.64
N THR A 103 -14.87 4.46 16.42
CA THR A 103 -15.97 4.19 17.38
C THR A 103 -17.34 4.59 16.83
N ASP A 104 -17.39 5.56 15.91
CA ASP A 104 -18.60 6.03 15.23
C ASP A 104 -18.32 6.13 13.73
N PHE A 105 -18.73 5.10 12.99
CA PHE A 105 -18.50 4.99 11.55
C PHE A 105 -19.22 6.08 10.76
N ASP A 106 -20.46 6.41 11.09
CA ASP A 106 -21.24 7.38 10.31
C ASP A 106 -20.60 8.78 10.36
N THR A 107 -20.00 9.11 11.50
CA THR A 107 -19.26 10.36 11.69
C THR A 107 -17.82 10.26 11.13
N ALA A 108 -17.19 9.08 11.15
CA ALA A 108 -15.81 8.88 10.69
C ALA A 108 -15.68 8.71 9.17
N ALA A 109 -16.61 8.02 8.50
CA ALA A 109 -16.53 7.69 7.08
C ALA A 109 -16.37 8.92 6.17
N PRO A 110 -17.09 10.05 6.39
CA PRO A 110 -16.85 11.27 5.61
C PRO A 110 -15.44 11.86 5.81
N ARG A 111 -14.83 11.66 6.99
CA ARG A 111 -13.48 12.14 7.29
C ARG A 111 -12.40 11.30 6.60
N MET A 112 -12.65 10.02 6.40
CA MET A 112 -11.74 9.12 5.67
C MET A 112 -11.56 9.53 4.20
N LEU A 113 -12.49 10.29 3.63
CA LEU A 113 -12.38 10.83 2.28
C LEU A 113 -11.63 12.18 2.21
N LEU A 114 -11.30 12.80 3.36
CA LEU A 114 -10.61 14.09 3.39
C LEU A 114 -9.22 14.05 2.74
N PRO A 115 -8.37 13.01 2.94
CA PRO A 115 -7.08 12.94 2.27
C PRO A 115 -7.20 12.96 0.74
N LEU A 116 -8.19 12.25 0.18
CA LEU A 116 -8.46 12.28 -1.27
C LEU A 116 -8.86 13.68 -1.73
N ARG A 117 -9.75 14.35 -1.00
CA ARG A 117 -10.17 15.73 -1.32
C ARG A 117 -9.01 16.72 -1.20
N ALA A 118 -8.15 16.57 -0.19
CA ALA A 118 -6.96 17.38 0.00
C ALA A 118 -5.94 17.19 -1.14
N ALA A 119 -5.89 16.00 -1.73
CA ALA A 119 -5.13 15.71 -2.95
C ALA A 119 -5.80 16.22 -4.24
N GLY A 120 -6.91 16.97 -4.13
CA GLY A 120 -7.64 17.50 -5.28
C GLY A 120 -8.53 16.49 -6.00
N VAL A 121 -8.74 15.29 -5.41
CA VAL A 121 -9.62 14.27 -5.96
C VAL A 121 -11.07 14.56 -5.56
N THR A 122 -11.94 14.77 -6.53
CA THR A 122 -13.39 14.84 -6.28
C THR A 122 -13.89 13.45 -5.88
N VAL A 123 -14.44 13.34 -4.67
CA VAL A 123 -15.01 12.09 -4.16
C VAL A 123 -16.28 12.35 -3.35
N ARG A 124 -17.32 11.55 -3.61
CA ARG A 124 -18.60 11.60 -2.89
C ARG A 124 -19.18 10.21 -2.69
N PHE A 125 -19.86 9.99 -1.58
CA PHE A 125 -20.69 8.79 -1.40
C PHE A 125 -21.81 8.79 -2.44
N ASP A 126 -22.10 7.62 -3.00
CA ASP A 126 -23.13 7.42 -4.02
C ASP A 126 -24.46 6.91 -3.44
N GLY A 127 -24.51 6.72 -2.11
CA GLY A 127 -25.66 6.18 -1.39
C GLY A 127 -25.76 4.66 -1.43
N GLY A 128 -24.82 3.99 -2.11
CA GLY A 128 -24.69 2.54 -2.05
C GLY A 128 -24.00 2.09 -0.77
N SER A 129 -24.09 0.79 -0.53
CA SER A 129 -23.44 0.12 0.59
C SER A 129 -22.64 -1.08 0.09
N VAL A 130 -21.63 -1.45 0.86
CA VAL A 130 -20.84 -2.65 0.64
C VAL A 130 -20.95 -3.54 1.88
N GLU A 131 -21.13 -4.84 1.66
CA GLU A 131 -21.05 -5.87 2.68
C GLU A 131 -20.27 -7.03 2.06
N ALA A 132 -19.06 -7.25 2.56
CA ALA A 132 -18.09 -8.19 2.00
C ALA A 132 -17.18 -8.74 3.11
N GLY A 133 -17.20 -10.06 3.30
CA GLY A 133 -16.55 -10.70 4.44
C GLY A 133 -17.07 -10.16 5.78
N ASP A 134 -16.15 -9.77 6.65
CA ASP A 134 -16.48 -9.14 7.95
C ASP A 134 -16.66 -7.61 7.85
N PHE A 135 -16.44 -7.04 6.66
CA PHE A 135 -16.48 -5.60 6.43
C PHE A 135 -17.83 -5.15 5.88
N ARG A 136 -18.31 -4.02 6.39
CA ARG A 136 -19.51 -3.34 5.87
C ARG A 136 -19.30 -1.84 5.82
N GLY A 137 -20.00 -1.13 4.94
CA GLY A 137 -19.88 0.32 4.87
C GLY A 137 -20.52 0.93 3.65
N LEU A 138 -19.94 2.02 3.16
CA LEU A 138 -20.52 2.89 2.14
C LEU A 138 -19.66 2.91 0.88
N THR A 139 -20.31 2.92 -0.27
CA THR A 139 -19.65 3.09 -1.56
C THR A 139 -19.61 4.56 -1.98
N CYS A 140 -18.63 4.88 -2.79
CA CYS A 140 -18.39 6.22 -3.30
C CYS A 140 -17.88 6.19 -4.73
N VAL A 141 -18.02 7.34 -5.40
CA VAL A 141 -17.58 7.53 -6.77
C VAL A 141 -16.58 8.68 -6.88
N LEU A 142 -15.64 8.53 -7.79
CA LEU A 142 -14.70 9.55 -8.21
C LEU A 142 -15.12 10.02 -9.62
N PRO A 143 -16.02 11.02 -9.72
CA PRO A 143 -16.66 11.38 -11.00
C PRO A 143 -15.68 11.85 -12.07
N ASP A 144 -14.56 12.44 -11.66
CA ASP A 144 -13.54 13.00 -12.57
C ASP A 144 -12.45 11.96 -12.91
N THR A 145 -12.68 10.68 -12.59
CA THR A 145 -11.73 9.59 -12.81
C THR A 145 -12.39 8.45 -13.58
N ALA A 146 -11.71 7.96 -14.63
CA ALA A 146 -12.21 6.86 -15.44
C ALA A 146 -12.44 5.60 -14.57
N GLY A 147 -13.68 5.08 -14.61
CA GLY A 147 -14.10 3.95 -13.79
C GLY A 147 -13.91 4.14 -12.28
N GLY A 148 -13.71 5.38 -11.82
CA GLY A 148 -13.28 5.69 -10.45
C GLY A 148 -14.38 5.42 -9.43
N VAL A 149 -14.14 4.46 -8.56
CA VAL A 149 -15.01 4.06 -7.46
C VAL A 149 -14.20 3.88 -6.19
N CYS A 150 -14.87 3.98 -5.06
CA CYS A 150 -14.28 3.70 -3.76
C CYS A 150 -15.29 3.08 -2.82
N ALA A 151 -14.80 2.53 -1.72
CA ALA A 151 -15.59 2.13 -0.59
C ALA A 151 -14.85 2.49 0.69
N VAL A 152 -15.62 2.90 1.69
CA VAL A 152 -15.18 3.05 3.06
C VAL A 152 -15.93 1.99 3.85
N ALA A 153 -15.21 1.00 4.36
CA ALA A 153 -15.78 -0.14 5.07
C ALA A 153 -15.12 -0.30 6.44
N TYR A 154 -15.84 -0.88 7.40
CA TYR A 154 -15.34 -1.11 8.75
C TYR A 154 -15.65 -2.51 9.23
N SER A 155 -14.82 -3.00 10.15
CA SER A 155 -14.99 -4.24 10.89
C SER A 155 -14.46 -4.03 12.31
N GLY A 156 -15.35 -4.09 13.31
CA GLY A 156 -15.00 -3.69 14.67
C GLY A 156 -14.62 -2.21 14.72
N ASP A 157 -13.43 -1.91 15.20
CA ASP A 157 -12.87 -0.57 15.32
C ASP A 157 -11.88 -0.21 14.19
N VAL A 158 -11.70 -1.09 13.21
CA VAL A 158 -10.87 -0.86 12.02
C VAL A 158 -11.75 -0.39 10.87
N ALA A 159 -11.29 0.63 10.16
CA ALA A 159 -11.85 1.01 8.87
C ALA A 159 -10.80 0.98 7.75
N VAL A 160 -11.28 0.60 6.57
CA VAL A 160 -10.51 0.46 5.34
C VAL A 160 -11.11 1.37 4.29
N THR A 161 -10.29 2.18 3.64
CA THR A 161 -10.67 2.87 2.40
C THR A 161 -10.07 2.13 1.22
N VAL A 162 -10.92 1.64 0.33
CA VAL A 162 -10.49 1.03 -0.93
C VAL A 162 -10.87 1.97 -2.06
N THR A 163 -9.91 2.35 -2.90
CA THR A 163 -10.14 3.17 -4.09
C THR A 163 -9.66 2.40 -5.32
N VAL A 164 -10.52 2.32 -6.34
CA VAL A 164 -10.20 1.66 -7.60
C VAL A 164 -10.45 2.61 -8.76
N THR A 165 -9.51 2.70 -9.68
CA THR A 165 -9.66 3.41 -10.96
C THR A 165 -9.43 2.41 -12.08
N GLY A 166 -10.10 2.56 -13.22
CA GLY A 166 -9.97 1.58 -14.31
C GLY A 166 -10.97 1.82 -15.44
N PRO A 167 -11.21 0.82 -16.30
CA PRO A 167 -12.02 1.01 -17.50
C PRO A 167 -13.52 1.18 -17.22
N THR A 168 -14.06 0.49 -16.21
CA THR A 168 -15.49 0.54 -15.84
C THR A 168 -15.69 0.59 -14.33
N ARG A 169 -16.82 1.15 -13.89
CA ARG A 169 -17.15 1.22 -12.45
C ARG A 169 -17.51 -0.15 -11.90
N GLU A 170 -18.20 -0.96 -12.69
CA GLU A 170 -18.64 -2.30 -12.35
C GLU A 170 -17.45 -3.21 -12.02
N ALA A 171 -16.39 -3.18 -12.84
CA ALA A 171 -15.15 -3.90 -12.55
C ALA A 171 -14.46 -3.37 -11.28
N GLY A 172 -14.51 -2.05 -11.05
CA GLY A 172 -13.99 -1.44 -9.83
C GLY A 172 -14.72 -1.91 -8.57
N TYR A 173 -16.05 -1.97 -8.57
CA TYR A 173 -16.82 -2.47 -7.44
C TYR A 173 -16.59 -3.96 -7.18
N GLN A 174 -16.45 -4.78 -8.22
CA GLN A 174 -16.08 -6.19 -8.07
C GLN A 174 -14.71 -6.33 -7.41
N MET A 175 -13.71 -5.56 -7.86
CA MET A 175 -12.38 -5.56 -7.25
C MET A 175 -12.40 -5.12 -5.78
N ILE A 176 -13.21 -4.11 -5.43
CA ILE A 176 -13.42 -3.70 -4.03
C ILE A 176 -13.99 -4.86 -3.21
N ALA A 177 -15.01 -5.55 -3.73
CA ALA A 177 -15.63 -6.68 -3.06
C ALA A 177 -14.64 -7.84 -2.88
N ASP A 178 -13.82 -8.16 -3.89
CA ASP A 178 -12.79 -9.21 -3.82
C ASP A 178 -11.74 -8.90 -2.74
N VAL A 179 -11.25 -7.66 -2.71
CA VAL A 179 -10.30 -7.20 -1.67
C VAL A 179 -10.94 -7.38 -0.29
N LEU A 180 -12.13 -6.80 -0.06
CA LEU A 180 -12.81 -6.85 1.25
C LEU A 180 -13.21 -8.27 1.67
N ASN A 181 -13.65 -9.13 0.75
CA ASN A 181 -13.95 -10.54 1.02
C ASN A 181 -12.71 -11.34 1.43
N SER A 182 -11.55 -10.98 0.89
CA SER A 182 -10.27 -11.59 1.27
C SER A 182 -9.65 -10.98 2.52
N SER A 183 -10.14 -9.80 2.93
CA SER A 183 -9.60 -9.02 4.04
C SER A 183 -9.96 -9.62 5.39
N LYS A 184 -9.01 -9.57 6.32
CA LYS A 184 -9.24 -9.87 7.73
C LYS A 184 -8.54 -8.82 8.58
N ALA A 185 -9.24 -8.32 9.59
CA ALA A 185 -8.63 -7.54 10.65
C ALA A 185 -7.80 -8.50 11.53
N VAL A 186 -6.54 -8.15 11.79
CA VAL A 186 -5.60 -8.95 12.58
C VAL A 186 -4.88 -8.06 13.61
N GLU A 187 -4.43 -8.67 14.69
CA GLU A 187 -3.45 -8.09 15.61
C GLU A 187 -2.06 -8.13 14.94
N ALA A 188 -1.34 -7.02 14.98
CA ALA A 188 -0.04 -6.80 14.34
C ALA A 188 1.13 -7.03 15.31
#